data_AF-A0A8J7YJ77-F1
#
_entry.id   AF-A0A8J7YJ77-F1
#
_cell.length_a   1.000
_cell.length_b   1.000
_cell.length_c   1.000
_cell.angle_alpha   90.00
_cell.angle_beta   90.00
_cell.angle_gamma   90.00
#
_symmetry.space_group_name_H-M   'P 1'
#
loop_
_entity.id
_entity.type
_entity.pdbx_description
1 polymer ?
#
loop_
_entity_poly.entity_id
_entity_poly.type
_entity_poly.pdbx_seq_one_letter_code
_entity_poly.pdbx_strand_id
1 'polypeptide(L)'
;MGRYLAVTLAVLALALVPALSAPVAGHAPDRGQQADGSQTIIEVGDTGDRLWPYTSRSETFADRTLVINAIITKNPEASREILGENVEDGWDRTKPTRQPLGAQINLAESNSVSSWQHAHGSVRYTYVETGSGDGQWLEQRYQLHVGTYLGSRHHVRAFAPSEDSSWTALQAHSEYWDWFRLRHTVTDIKGTADMLETEFQDSDVESVERRHQQNARGLDRGIVVVVSMLLPALVGITTRRDWASIDEALSKPTIRDQALVVFGLAAGIPLGVRALGIGLEDAIPLVTPKLFVVLLYPILAIGLPVAVAWYAADLPNWLAAPAAGLGLAVGFTLEFAMLGLVPPDPILQHRLLMTAALGALAAGGGDRRSLFTLAGAAVWVWGLVAPLFGFI
;
A
#
# COMPACT_ATOMS: atom_id res chain seq x y z
N MET A 1 -22.03 16.59 -26.48
CA MET A 1 -22.64 15.96 -25.29
C MET A 1 -22.66 14.43 -25.37
N GLY A 2 -23.20 13.81 -26.43
CA GLY A 2 -23.30 12.33 -26.52
C GLY A 2 -21.99 11.53 -26.56
N ARG A 3 -20.91 12.06 -27.15
CA ARG A 3 -19.61 11.35 -27.23
C ARG A 3 -18.87 11.29 -25.89
N TYR A 4 -18.83 12.38 -25.13
CA TYR A 4 -18.21 12.40 -23.80
C TYR A 4 -19.02 11.60 -22.79
N LEU A 5 -20.36 11.63 -22.88
CA LEU A 5 -21.24 10.73 -22.11
C LEU A 5 -20.92 9.26 -22.39
N ALA A 6 -20.76 8.88 -23.67
CA ALA A 6 -20.41 7.51 -24.05
C ALA A 6 -19.01 7.12 -23.57
N VAL A 7 -18.02 8.01 -23.63
CA VAL A 7 -16.66 7.73 -23.14
C VAL A 7 -16.63 7.62 -21.62
N THR A 8 -17.26 8.53 -20.87
CA THR A 8 -17.32 8.44 -19.41
C THR A 8 -18.11 7.22 -18.94
N LEU A 9 -19.23 6.88 -19.60
CA LEU A 9 -19.97 5.66 -19.32
C LEU A 9 -19.20 4.41 -19.73
N ALA A 10 -18.42 4.44 -20.81
CA ALA A 10 -17.57 3.33 -21.23
C ALA A 10 -16.39 3.14 -20.26
N VAL A 11 -15.77 4.21 -19.77
CA VAL A 11 -14.71 4.15 -18.75
C VAL A 11 -15.29 3.67 -17.42
N LEU A 12 -16.44 4.18 -17.00
CA LEU A 12 -17.16 3.68 -15.82
C LEU A 12 -17.52 2.20 -15.99
N ALA A 13 -18.08 1.80 -17.13
CA ALA A 13 -18.43 0.41 -17.41
C ALA A 13 -17.18 -0.49 -17.45
N LEU A 14 -16.09 -0.05 -18.09
CA LEU A 14 -14.84 -0.79 -18.16
C LEU A 14 -14.13 -0.87 -16.80
N ALA A 15 -14.32 0.13 -15.92
CA ALA A 15 -13.85 0.10 -14.53
C ALA A 15 -14.78 -0.73 -13.61
N LEU A 16 -16.08 -0.78 -13.90
CA LEU A 16 -17.06 -1.58 -13.17
C LEU A 16 -17.04 -3.06 -13.59
N VAL A 17 -16.68 -3.41 -14.82
CA VAL A 17 -16.66 -4.80 -15.30
C VAL A 17 -15.72 -5.67 -14.46
N PRO A 18 -14.47 -5.27 -14.13
CA PRO A 18 -13.63 -6.00 -13.18
C PRO A 18 -14.18 -6.01 -11.76
N ALA A 19 -14.79 -4.90 -11.31
CA ALA A 19 -15.33 -4.76 -9.96
C ALA A 19 -16.60 -5.59 -9.70
N LEU A 20 -17.43 -5.81 -10.73
CA LEU A 20 -18.65 -6.62 -10.71
C LEU A 20 -18.40 -8.09 -11.07
N SER A 21 -17.28 -8.39 -11.75
CA SER A 21 -16.86 -9.77 -12.07
C SER A 21 -16.01 -10.40 -10.97
N ALA A 22 -15.77 -9.69 -9.87
CA ALA A 22 -15.21 -10.28 -8.67
C ALA A 22 -16.24 -11.29 -8.11
N PRO A 23 -15.89 -12.58 -7.95
CA PRO A 23 -16.83 -13.56 -7.44
C PRO A 23 -17.37 -13.10 -6.09
N VAL A 24 -18.69 -13.20 -5.92
CA VAL A 24 -19.36 -13.14 -4.61
C VAL A 24 -18.94 -14.39 -3.83
N ALA A 25 -17.76 -14.35 -3.24
CA ALA A 25 -17.25 -15.31 -2.25
C ALA A 25 -15.89 -14.82 -1.73
N GLY A 26 -15.85 -14.39 -0.47
CA GLY A 26 -14.63 -14.33 0.35
C GLY A 26 -13.58 -13.30 -0.05
N HIS A 27 -13.34 -12.35 0.85
CA HIS A 27 -12.10 -11.58 1.06
C HIS A 27 -10.95 -11.88 0.08
N ALA A 28 -10.52 -10.84 -0.65
CA ALA A 28 -9.43 -10.86 -1.62
C ALA A 28 -8.36 -11.90 -1.27
N PRO A 29 -8.15 -12.92 -2.12
CA PRO A 29 -7.03 -13.80 -1.94
C PRO A 29 -5.78 -12.96 -2.17
N ASP A 30 -4.91 -12.91 -1.16
CA ASP A 30 -3.48 -12.86 -1.45
C ASP A 30 -3.26 -14.05 -2.40
N ARG A 31 -3.14 -13.81 -3.71
CA ARG A 31 -2.83 -14.86 -4.67
C ARG A 31 -1.35 -15.26 -4.52
N GLY A 32 -1.00 -15.81 -3.35
CA GLY A 32 -0.19 -17.01 -3.34
C GLY A 32 -1.05 -18.09 -3.95
N GLN A 33 -0.70 -18.47 -5.19
CA GLN A 33 -1.00 -19.73 -5.87
C GLN A 33 -2.01 -20.64 -5.15
N GLN A 34 -3.18 -20.84 -5.78
CA GLN A 34 -4.17 -21.89 -5.53
C GLN A 34 -3.70 -22.91 -4.49
N ALA A 35 -4.34 -22.94 -3.32
CA ALA A 35 -3.96 -23.80 -2.19
C ALA A 35 -3.68 -25.22 -2.67
N ASP A 36 -2.41 -25.48 -2.94
CA ASP A 36 -1.91 -26.83 -2.92
C ASP A 36 -2.13 -27.28 -1.48
N GLY A 37 -2.93 -28.34 -1.32
CA GLY A 37 -3.15 -28.99 -0.03
C GLY A 37 -1.88 -29.61 0.54
N SER A 38 -0.71 -29.30 -0.03
CA SER A 38 0.56 -29.67 0.52
C SER A 38 0.75 -28.97 1.86
N GLN A 39 0.54 -29.76 2.91
CA GLN A 39 1.18 -29.67 4.21
C GLN A 39 2.70 -29.80 4.02
N THR A 40 3.30 -28.94 3.19
CA THR A 40 4.74 -28.91 2.98
C THR A 40 5.31 -28.30 4.24
N ILE A 41 5.79 -29.17 5.13
CA ILE A 41 6.44 -28.79 6.38
C ILE A 41 7.95 -28.99 6.16
N ILE A 42 8.76 -28.01 6.54
CA ILE A 42 10.22 -28.01 6.40
C ILE A 42 10.86 -28.31 7.74
N GLU A 43 11.95 -29.09 7.76
CA GLU A 43 12.75 -29.26 8.98
C GLU A 43 13.45 -27.95 9.36
N VAL A 44 13.47 -27.62 10.65
CA VAL A 44 14.03 -26.38 11.20
C VAL A 44 14.85 -26.66 12.45
N GLY A 45 16.05 -26.06 12.51
CA GLY A 45 17.01 -26.29 13.59
C GLY A 45 17.52 -27.73 13.68
N ASP A 46 18.27 -28.02 14.74
CA ASP A 46 18.88 -29.34 14.97
C ASP A 46 18.02 -30.30 15.81
N THR A 47 16.85 -29.85 16.27
CA THR A 47 15.95 -30.58 17.18
C THR A 47 15.00 -31.55 16.45
N GLY A 48 14.99 -31.53 15.12
CA GLY A 48 14.04 -32.31 14.31
C GLY A 48 12.64 -31.70 14.24
N ASP A 49 12.50 -30.42 14.62
CA ASP A 49 11.26 -29.67 14.48
C ASP A 49 10.93 -29.46 13.01
N ARG A 50 9.62 -29.41 12.70
CA ARG A 50 9.12 -29.22 11.35
C ARG A 50 8.14 -28.04 11.31
N LEU A 51 8.43 -27.02 10.50
CA LEU A 51 7.66 -25.78 10.37
C LEU A 51 6.86 -25.73 9.06
N TRP A 52 5.60 -25.31 9.13
CA TRP A 52 4.84 -24.91 7.94
C TRP A 52 5.32 -23.53 7.50
N PRO A 53 5.89 -23.36 6.29
CA PRO A 53 6.63 -22.14 5.89
C PRO A 53 5.70 -20.99 5.50
N TYR A 54 4.51 -20.92 6.08
CA TYR A 54 3.54 -19.88 5.86
C TYR A 54 2.93 -19.43 7.19
N THR A 55 2.31 -18.26 7.13
CA THR A 55 1.49 -17.73 8.22
C THR A 55 0.02 -17.75 7.83
N SER A 56 -0.86 -17.73 8.82
CA SER A 56 -2.31 -17.79 8.66
C SER A 56 -3.01 -16.75 9.53
N ARG A 57 -4.22 -16.35 9.14
CA ARG A 57 -5.05 -15.41 9.92
C ARG A 57 -5.71 -16.07 11.12
N SER A 58 -5.88 -17.38 11.07
CA SER A 58 -6.46 -18.20 12.13
C SER A 58 -5.68 -19.52 12.25
N GLU A 59 -5.99 -20.35 13.24
CA GLU A 59 -5.35 -21.65 13.47
C GLU A 59 -5.81 -22.71 12.45
N THR A 60 -5.65 -22.40 11.16
CA THR A 60 -6.01 -23.25 10.03
C THR A 60 -5.08 -23.00 8.85
N PHE A 61 -4.84 -24.05 8.05
CA PHE A 61 -4.06 -23.95 6.82
C PHE A 61 -4.80 -23.21 5.70
N ALA A 62 -6.14 -23.12 5.78
CA ALA A 62 -6.97 -22.51 4.74
C ALA A 62 -6.82 -20.97 4.65
N ASP A 63 -6.51 -20.32 5.78
CA ASP A 63 -6.37 -18.86 5.88
C ASP A 63 -4.94 -18.38 5.64
N ARG A 64 -4.18 -19.13 4.82
CA ARG A 64 -2.79 -18.85 4.46
C ARG A 64 -2.62 -17.41 3.96
N THR A 65 -1.55 -16.76 4.43
CA THR A 65 -1.14 -15.41 4.05
C THR A 65 0.28 -15.42 3.49
N LEU A 66 1.23 -14.73 4.14
CA LEU A 66 2.60 -14.59 3.65
C LEU A 66 3.48 -15.77 4.10
N VAL A 67 4.55 -15.97 3.35
CA VAL A 67 5.58 -16.98 3.60
C VAL A 67 6.47 -16.59 4.79
N ILE A 68 7.07 -17.58 5.45
CA ILE A 68 8.26 -17.41 6.30
C ILE A 68 9.48 -17.37 5.39
N ASN A 69 10.25 -16.28 5.41
CA ASN A 69 11.36 -16.07 4.47
C ASN A 69 12.75 -16.16 5.11
N ALA A 70 12.86 -16.17 6.45
CA ALA A 70 14.13 -16.41 7.12
C ALA A 70 13.95 -17.32 8.34
N ILE A 71 14.96 -18.15 8.63
CA ILE A 71 15.08 -18.90 9.88
C ILE A 71 16.46 -18.63 10.46
N ILE A 72 16.47 -18.25 11.72
CA ILE A 72 17.69 -17.95 12.46
C ILE A 72 17.89 -19.09 13.46
N THR A 73 19.08 -19.67 13.52
CA THR A 73 19.45 -20.73 14.49
C THR A 73 19.82 -20.13 15.86
N LYS A 74 19.01 -19.16 16.31
CA LYS A 74 19.13 -18.53 17.61
C LYS A 74 17.75 -18.44 18.25
N ASN A 75 17.77 -18.38 19.57
CA ASN A 75 16.57 -18.17 20.37
C ASN A 75 15.94 -16.79 20.07
N PRO A 76 14.62 -16.63 20.31
CA PRO A 76 13.91 -15.42 19.92
C PRO A 76 14.46 -14.15 20.59
N GLU A 77 15.01 -14.25 21.80
CA GLU A 77 15.61 -13.12 22.50
C GLU A 77 16.90 -12.64 21.82
N ALA A 78 17.82 -13.56 21.52
CA ALA A 78 19.05 -13.25 20.82
C ALA A 78 18.78 -12.75 19.39
N SER A 79 17.80 -13.33 18.67
CA SER A 79 17.38 -12.82 17.37
C SER A 79 16.83 -11.39 17.46
N ARG A 80 16.09 -11.07 18.53
CA ARG A 80 15.58 -9.72 18.78
C ARG A 80 16.70 -8.74 19.13
N GLU A 81 17.66 -9.15 19.94
CA GLU A 81 18.83 -8.33 20.35
C GLU A 81 19.72 -7.98 19.15
N ILE A 82 19.97 -8.94 18.25
CA ILE A 82 20.76 -8.73 17.03
C ILE A 82 20.09 -7.73 16.07
N LEU A 83 18.76 -7.75 15.99
CA LEU A 83 17.99 -6.76 15.22
C LEU A 83 18.05 -5.35 15.82
N GLY A 84 18.69 -5.18 16.98
CA GLY A 84 19.08 -3.87 17.49
C GLY A 84 17.99 -3.21 18.32
N GLU A 85 18.32 -3.03 19.59
CA GLU A 85 17.58 -2.36 20.64
C GLU A 85 17.30 -0.87 20.35
N ASN A 86 16.04 -0.48 20.56
CA ASN A 86 15.64 0.71 21.34
C ASN A 86 14.49 0.29 22.29
N VAL A 87 14.62 -0.88 22.92
CA VAL A 87 13.67 -1.36 23.93
C VAL A 87 14.37 -1.39 25.28
N GLU A 88 14.91 -0.24 25.69
CA GLU A 88 15.01 0.02 27.12
C GLU A 88 13.65 0.56 27.57
N ASP A 89 13.09 -0.04 28.63
CA ASP A 89 12.07 0.56 29.51
C ASP A 89 12.61 1.82 30.24
N GLY A 90 13.54 2.54 29.63
CA GLY A 90 14.26 3.70 30.13
C GLY A 90 14.74 4.55 28.95
N TRP A 91 14.00 5.60 28.67
CA TRP A 91 14.37 6.73 27.82
C TRP A 91 15.88 7.10 27.83
N ASP A 92 16.56 7.06 26.68
CA ASP A 92 17.44 8.16 26.26
C ASP A 92 17.51 8.34 24.74
N ARG A 93 17.60 9.61 24.34
CA ARG A 93 17.46 10.14 22.99
C ARG A 93 18.80 10.19 22.26
N THR A 94 18.86 9.61 21.07
CA THR A 94 19.68 10.17 19.98
C THR A 94 18.88 10.27 18.69
N LYS A 95 18.78 11.50 18.20
CA LYS A 95 17.99 11.95 17.03
C LYS A 95 18.44 11.24 15.75
N PRO A 96 17.54 10.87 14.82
CA PRO A 96 17.94 10.56 13.45
C PRO A 96 18.38 11.85 12.74
N THR A 97 19.54 11.78 12.11
CA THR A 97 20.09 12.82 11.23
C THR A 97 19.14 13.03 10.04
N ARG A 98 18.69 14.28 9.85
CA ARG A 98 17.84 14.70 8.72
C ARG A 98 18.45 14.24 7.39
N GLN A 99 17.67 13.58 6.55
CA GLN A 99 17.89 13.59 5.10
C GLN A 99 16.92 14.59 4.44
N PRO A 100 17.40 15.56 3.65
CA PRO A 100 16.53 16.46 2.91
C PRO A 100 15.86 15.76 1.71
N LEU A 101 14.65 16.20 1.37
CA LEU A 101 13.93 15.76 0.17
C LEU A 101 14.81 15.95 -1.08
N GLY A 102 15.02 14.87 -1.84
CA GLY A 102 15.75 14.87 -3.11
C GLY A 102 17.16 14.26 -3.06
N ALA A 103 17.60 13.69 -1.93
CA ALA A 103 18.81 12.90 -1.90
C ALA A 103 18.64 11.63 -2.75
N GLN A 104 19.48 11.47 -3.77
CA GLN A 104 19.66 10.18 -4.43
C GLN A 104 19.95 9.13 -3.35
N ILE A 105 19.24 8.01 -3.40
CA ILE A 105 19.52 6.86 -2.54
C ILE A 105 20.89 6.32 -2.96
N ASN A 106 21.94 6.93 -2.41
CA ASN A 106 23.21 6.26 -2.29
C ASN A 106 22.96 5.15 -1.27
N LEU A 107 22.88 3.92 -1.77
CA LEU A 107 23.08 2.71 -0.98
C LEU A 107 24.48 2.83 -0.37
N ALA A 108 24.54 3.51 0.78
CA ALA A 108 25.76 3.63 1.55
C ALA A 108 26.08 2.23 2.08
N GLU A 109 27.12 1.64 1.50
CA GLU A 109 27.86 0.53 2.10
C GLU A 109 28.19 0.86 3.56
N SER A 110 27.93 -0.11 4.44
CA SER A 110 28.30 -0.11 5.86
C SER A 110 27.71 0.99 6.74
N ASN A 111 26.49 0.79 7.22
CA ASN A 111 26.09 1.16 8.58
C ASN A 111 25.06 0.11 9.03
N SER A 112 25.35 -0.62 10.10
CA SER A 112 24.41 -1.55 10.71
C SER A 112 23.10 -0.81 11.03
N VAL A 113 21.98 -1.31 10.49
CA VAL A 113 20.66 -0.69 10.63
C VAL A 113 20.07 -1.04 12.01
N SER A 114 20.69 -0.53 13.06
CA SER A 114 20.29 -0.68 14.47
C SER A 114 19.11 0.22 14.86
N SER A 115 18.00 0.16 14.11
CA SER A 115 16.86 1.09 14.27
C SER A 115 15.49 0.41 14.32
N TRP A 116 15.43 -0.90 14.49
CA TRP A 116 14.18 -1.64 14.60
C TRP A 116 13.44 -1.28 15.89
N GLN A 117 12.14 -0.98 15.75
CA GLN A 117 11.27 -0.57 16.85
C GLN A 117 10.13 -1.55 17.03
N HIS A 118 9.57 -1.61 18.23
CA HIS A 118 8.42 -2.46 18.52
C HIS A 118 7.22 -2.11 17.63
N ALA A 119 6.65 -3.13 17.00
CA ALA A 119 5.51 -2.98 16.11
C ALA A 119 4.25 -3.61 16.70
N HIS A 120 3.11 -3.01 16.42
CA HIS A 120 1.80 -3.60 16.70
C HIS A 120 1.09 -3.88 15.38
N GLY A 121 0.94 -5.16 15.05
CA GLY A 121 0.27 -5.65 13.85
C GLY A 121 -0.89 -6.59 14.15
N SER A 122 -1.56 -7.07 13.10
CA SER A 122 -2.55 -8.15 13.26
C SER A 122 -1.85 -9.44 13.69
N VAL A 123 -2.51 -10.21 14.57
CA VAL A 123 -2.07 -11.55 14.96
C VAL A 123 -2.07 -12.48 13.75
N ARG A 124 -1.03 -13.30 13.64
CA ARG A 124 -0.85 -14.34 12.64
C ARG A 124 -0.35 -15.60 13.33
N TYR A 125 -0.71 -16.73 12.74
CA TYR A 125 -0.35 -18.05 13.25
C TYR A 125 0.55 -18.77 12.24
N THR A 126 1.50 -19.57 12.71
CA THR A 126 2.18 -20.57 11.90
C THR A 126 2.06 -21.93 12.58
N TYR A 127 2.30 -23.03 11.88
CA TYR A 127 2.15 -24.37 12.45
C TYR A 127 3.50 -25.05 12.55
N VAL A 128 3.77 -25.67 13.70
CA VAL A 128 5.01 -26.40 13.97
C VAL A 128 4.68 -27.77 14.53
N GLU A 129 5.35 -28.80 14.02
CA GLU A 129 5.43 -30.11 14.63
C GLU A 129 6.79 -30.24 15.32
N THR A 130 6.77 -30.39 16.63
CA THR A 130 8.02 -30.57 17.38
C THR A 130 8.64 -31.93 17.06
N GLY A 131 9.95 -32.10 17.32
CA GLY A 131 10.63 -33.40 17.16
C GLY A 131 10.00 -34.56 17.95
N SER A 132 9.16 -34.25 18.95
CA SER A 132 8.36 -35.23 19.71
C SER A 132 7.12 -35.77 18.95
N GLY A 133 6.75 -35.14 17.84
CA GLY A 133 5.56 -35.46 17.04
C GLY A 133 4.33 -34.60 17.35
N ASP A 134 4.38 -33.77 18.40
CA ASP A 134 3.27 -32.90 18.77
C ASP A 134 3.22 -31.64 17.89
N GLY A 135 2.08 -31.45 17.22
CA GLY A 135 1.79 -30.31 16.36
C GLY A 135 1.03 -29.19 17.08
N GLN A 136 1.46 -27.95 16.89
CA GLN A 136 0.85 -26.78 17.50
C GLN A 136 0.84 -25.56 16.57
N TRP A 137 -0.17 -24.71 16.74
CA TRP A 137 -0.20 -23.39 16.15
C TRP A 137 0.53 -22.40 17.05
N LEU A 138 1.47 -21.66 16.46
CA LEU A 138 2.26 -20.63 17.12
C LEU A 138 1.75 -19.26 16.73
N GLU A 139 1.43 -18.44 17.72
CA GLU A 139 1.30 -16.99 17.57
C GLU A 139 2.68 -16.33 17.46
N GLN A 140 2.76 -15.13 16.85
CA GLN A 140 3.98 -14.34 16.84
C GLN A 140 4.47 -13.98 18.26
N ARG A 141 5.76 -14.16 18.52
CA ARG A 141 6.43 -13.81 19.79
C ARG A 141 6.68 -12.32 19.92
N TYR A 142 7.13 -11.69 18.83
CA TYR A 142 7.34 -10.25 18.76
C TYR A 142 7.17 -9.77 17.31
N GLN A 143 6.98 -8.45 17.18
CA GLN A 143 6.94 -7.78 15.88
C GLN A 143 7.83 -6.53 15.93
N LEU A 144 8.60 -6.31 14.88
CA LEU A 144 9.49 -5.16 14.75
C LEU A 144 9.23 -4.43 13.44
N HIS A 145 9.55 -3.14 13.39
CA HIS A 145 9.54 -2.38 12.16
C HIS A 145 10.67 -1.35 12.07
N VAL A 146 11.02 -0.96 10.85
CA VAL A 146 11.86 0.21 10.56
C VAL A 146 11.21 1.02 9.45
N GLY A 147 11.09 2.34 9.65
CA GLY A 147 10.37 3.26 8.78
C GLY A 147 9.22 3.95 9.49
N THR A 148 8.18 4.36 8.76
CA THR A 148 7.04 5.11 9.30
C THR A 148 5.73 4.35 9.09
N TYR A 149 4.86 4.37 10.09
CA TYR A 149 3.55 3.74 10.07
C TYR A 149 2.66 4.33 8.96
N LEU A 150 2.55 5.66 8.84
CA LEU A 150 1.70 6.32 7.83
C LEU A 150 2.41 6.53 6.48
N GLY A 151 3.67 6.13 6.38
CA GLY A 151 4.46 6.11 5.15
C GLY A 151 4.69 4.68 4.67
N SER A 152 5.96 4.32 4.50
CA SER A 152 6.44 2.96 4.22
C SER A 152 7.36 2.48 5.34
N ARG A 153 7.35 1.15 5.56
CA ARG A 153 8.19 0.49 6.55
C ARG A 153 8.50 -0.94 6.16
N HIS A 154 9.62 -1.45 6.66
CA HIS A 154 9.88 -2.87 6.75
C HIS A 154 9.30 -3.38 8.07
N HIS A 155 8.71 -4.57 8.05
CA HIS A 155 8.04 -5.17 9.18
C HIS A 155 8.43 -6.64 9.29
N VAL A 156 8.75 -7.06 10.51
CA VAL A 156 9.16 -8.43 10.82
C VAL A 156 8.21 -8.99 11.89
N ARG A 157 7.78 -10.24 11.68
CA ARG A 157 7.12 -11.06 12.70
C ARG A 157 7.98 -12.26 13.01
N ALA A 158 8.21 -12.51 14.29
CA ALA A 158 9.00 -13.64 14.74
C ALA A 158 8.12 -14.73 15.37
N PHE A 159 8.43 -15.98 15.07
CA PHE A 159 7.75 -17.16 15.57
C PHE A 159 8.77 -18.13 16.16
N ALA A 160 8.49 -18.63 17.36
CA ALA A 160 9.29 -19.65 18.03
C ALA A 160 8.41 -20.47 18.99
N PRO A 161 8.61 -21.80 19.09
CA PRO A 161 7.85 -22.67 19.99
C PRO A 161 7.92 -22.24 21.46
N SER A 162 9.09 -21.80 21.92
CA SER A 162 9.36 -21.34 23.29
C SER A 162 10.44 -20.26 23.31
N GLU A 163 10.66 -19.63 24.47
CA GLU A 163 11.77 -18.68 24.69
C GLU A 163 13.14 -19.36 24.59
N ASP A 164 13.22 -20.63 25.00
CA ASP A 164 14.44 -21.45 24.93
C ASP A 164 14.63 -22.16 23.58
N SER A 165 13.81 -21.85 22.57
CA SER A 165 13.91 -22.50 21.26
C SER A 165 15.27 -22.23 20.63
N SER A 166 15.86 -23.24 19.97
CA SER A 166 17.13 -23.11 19.25
C SER A 166 16.99 -22.36 17.92
N TRP A 167 15.77 -22.01 17.52
CA TRP A 167 15.51 -21.35 16.25
C TRP A 167 14.39 -20.32 16.35
N THR A 168 14.43 -19.35 15.44
CA THR A 168 13.41 -18.32 15.28
C THR A 168 13.06 -18.17 13.80
N ALA A 169 11.79 -18.37 13.45
CA ALA A 169 11.29 -18.14 12.10
C ALA A 169 10.83 -16.68 11.96
N LEU A 170 11.29 -16.02 10.91
CA LEU A 170 10.95 -14.64 10.59
C LEU A 170 10.11 -14.57 9.32
N GLN A 171 9.03 -13.81 9.42
CA GLN A 171 8.32 -13.25 8.28
C GLN A 171 8.68 -11.78 8.16
N ALA A 172 9.39 -11.44 7.10
CA ALA A 172 9.83 -10.08 6.81
C ALA A 172 9.20 -9.56 5.53
N HIS A 173 8.65 -8.35 5.57
CA HIS A 173 8.07 -7.74 4.38
C HIS A 173 8.10 -6.22 4.47
N SER A 174 8.13 -5.54 3.34
CA SER A 174 7.87 -4.12 3.23
C SER A 174 6.38 -3.88 3.02
N GLU A 175 5.87 -2.84 3.67
CA GLU A 175 4.50 -2.41 3.55
C GLU A 175 4.39 -0.89 3.58
N TYR A 176 3.28 -0.37 3.08
CA TYR A 176 2.94 1.04 3.20
C TYR A 176 1.49 1.22 3.64
N TRP A 177 1.21 2.32 4.33
CA TRP A 177 -0.16 2.69 4.67
C TRP A 177 -0.91 3.21 3.45
N ASP A 178 -1.96 2.51 3.05
CA ASP A 178 -2.85 2.95 1.98
C ASP A 178 -4.03 3.76 2.56
N TRP A 179 -3.99 5.08 2.39
CA TRP A 179 -5.04 6.00 2.85
C TRP A 179 -6.42 5.74 2.26
N PHE A 180 -6.51 5.23 1.03
CA PHE A 180 -7.79 4.97 0.37
C PHE A 180 -8.37 3.60 0.73
N ARG A 181 -7.55 2.69 1.26
CA ARG A 181 -7.96 1.35 1.71
C ARG A 181 -7.94 1.19 3.24
N LEU A 182 -7.44 2.20 3.97
CA LEU A 182 -7.28 2.22 5.43
C LEU A 182 -6.58 0.97 6.00
N ARG A 183 -5.55 0.50 5.30
CA ARG A 183 -4.75 -0.66 5.72
C ARG A 183 -3.33 -0.58 5.20
N HIS A 184 -2.44 -1.31 5.85
CA HIS A 184 -1.13 -1.60 5.28
C HIS A 184 -1.27 -2.54 4.09
N THR A 185 -0.58 -2.23 3.01
CA THR A 185 -0.48 -3.08 1.82
C THR A 185 0.97 -3.49 1.64
N VAL A 186 1.18 -4.80 1.53
CA VAL A 186 2.50 -5.41 1.30
C VAL A 186 2.97 -5.09 -0.11
N THR A 187 4.23 -4.66 -0.23
CA THR A 187 4.81 -4.25 -1.51
C THR A 187 5.95 -5.14 -1.96
N ASP A 188 6.72 -5.67 -1.02
CA ASP A 188 7.84 -6.55 -1.31
C ASP A 188 8.15 -7.44 -0.11
N ILE A 189 8.64 -8.63 -0.38
CA ILE A 189 9.03 -9.64 0.61
C ILE A 189 10.53 -9.89 0.51
N LYS A 190 11.03 -10.01 -0.74
CA LYS A 190 12.40 -10.41 -1.04
C LYS A 190 13.44 -9.38 -0.60
N GLY A 191 13.25 -8.11 -0.94
CA GLY A 191 14.21 -7.06 -0.57
C GLY A 191 14.30 -6.84 0.95
N THR A 192 13.23 -7.18 1.69
CA THR A 192 13.30 -7.16 3.17
C THR A 192 14.03 -8.38 3.71
N ALA A 193 13.89 -9.55 3.08
CA ALA A 193 14.71 -10.72 3.42
C ALA A 193 16.20 -10.47 3.14
N ASP A 194 16.55 -9.90 1.99
CA ASP A 194 17.93 -9.52 1.63
C ASP A 194 18.54 -8.54 2.66
N MET A 195 17.72 -7.60 3.18
CA MET A 195 18.11 -6.68 4.26
C MET A 195 18.40 -7.42 5.57
N LEU A 196 17.53 -8.35 5.97
CA LEU A 196 17.77 -9.20 7.15
C LEU A 196 19.02 -10.05 6.98
N GLU A 197 19.22 -10.67 5.82
CA GLU A 197 20.44 -11.44 5.55
C GLU A 197 21.69 -10.58 5.78
N THR A 198 21.65 -9.30 5.40
CA THR A 198 22.74 -8.34 5.64
C THR A 198 22.94 -8.01 7.11
N GLU A 199 21.85 -7.77 7.85
CA GLU A 199 21.92 -7.46 9.29
C GLU A 199 22.44 -8.62 10.14
N PHE A 200 22.18 -9.85 9.69
CA PHE A 200 22.61 -11.06 10.36
C PHE A 200 23.90 -11.67 9.75
N GLN A 201 24.64 -10.96 8.88
CA GLN A 201 25.85 -11.48 8.20
C GLN A 201 26.93 -12.07 9.13
N ASP A 202 27.01 -11.58 10.37
CA ASP A 202 27.97 -12.06 11.39
C ASP A 202 27.39 -13.15 12.31
N SER A 203 26.24 -13.72 11.96
CA SER A 203 25.57 -14.79 12.70
C SER A 203 25.11 -15.91 11.78
N ASP A 204 25.10 -17.16 12.28
CA ASP A 204 24.66 -18.32 11.51
C ASP A 204 23.16 -18.19 11.13
N VAL A 205 22.88 -17.61 9.97
CA VAL A 205 21.53 -17.55 9.39
C VAL A 205 21.43 -18.55 8.25
N GLU A 206 20.48 -19.47 8.38
CA GLU A 206 20.13 -20.36 7.29
C GLU A 206 18.95 -19.73 6.52
N SER A 207 19.25 -19.08 5.39
CA SER A 207 18.20 -18.48 4.59
C SER A 207 17.34 -19.53 3.88
N VAL A 208 16.06 -19.56 4.24
CA VAL A 208 15.08 -20.52 3.71
C VAL A 208 14.62 -20.16 2.29
N GLU A 209 14.84 -18.91 1.86
CA GLU A 209 14.26 -18.37 0.63
C GLU A 209 14.94 -18.79 -0.69
N ARG A 210 15.98 -19.64 -0.68
CA ARG A 210 16.47 -20.25 -1.94
C ARG A 210 15.58 -21.35 -2.52
N ARG A 211 14.53 -21.81 -1.83
CA ARG A 211 13.69 -22.93 -2.31
C ARG A 211 12.38 -22.55 -3.02
N HIS A 212 11.86 -21.33 -2.94
CA HIS A 212 10.54 -21.01 -3.50
C HIS A 212 10.57 -19.78 -4.43
N GLN A 213 11.16 -20.03 -5.60
CA GLN A 213 11.11 -19.31 -6.87
C GLN A 213 10.52 -17.88 -7.00
N GLN A 214 11.34 -17.07 -7.68
CA GLN A 214 11.04 -16.27 -8.88
C GLN A 214 9.74 -15.45 -8.88
N ASN A 215 9.86 -14.15 -8.59
CA ASN A 215 9.78 -13.08 -9.60
C ASN A 215 9.56 -11.71 -8.92
N ALA A 216 10.64 -10.96 -8.73
CA ALA A 216 10.56 -9.50 -8.59
C ALA A 216 11.43 -8.89 -9.69
N ARG A 217 10.89 -8.83 -10.91
CA ARG A 217 11.49 -8.08 -12.02
C ARG A 217 11.22 -6.60 -11.79
N GLY A 218 12.20 -5.92 -11.20
CA GLY A 218 12.20 -4.48 -10.98
C GLY A 218 12.57 -3.68 -12.24
N LEU A 219 12.20 -2.40 -12.18
CA LEU A 219 12.62 -1.24 -12.99
C LEU A 219 11.89 -0.93 -14.33
N ASP A 220 11.32 -1.89 -15.07
CA ASP A 220 10.58 -1.55 -16.30
C ASP A 220 9.11 -1.12 -16.09
N ARG A 221 8.56 -1.26 -14.87
CA ARG A 221 7.13 -0.97 -14.60
C ARG A 221 6.82 0.49 -14.25
N GLY A 222 7.78 1.28 -13.79
CA GLY A 222 7.51 2.66 -13.34
C GLY A 222 6.92 3.54 -14.46
N ILE A 223 7.52 3.47 -15.65
CA ILE A 223 6.99 4.16 -16.84
C ILE A 223 5.63 3.58 -17.24
N VAL A 224 5.45 2.25 -17.19
CA VAL A 224 4.16 1.61 -17.50
C VAL A 224 3.06 2.08 -16.55
N VAL A 225 3.34 2.22 -15.24
CA VAL A 225 2.36 2.72 -14.25
C VAL A 225 1.95 4.17 -14.55
N VAL A 226 2.93 5.05 -14.79
CA VAL A 226 2.66 6.46 -15.16
C VAL A 226 1.83 6.53 -16.44
N VAL A 227 2.26 5.77 -17.46
CA VAL A 227 1.60 5.71 -18.77
C VAL A 227 0.18 5.13 -18.61
N SER A 228 -0.01 4.05 -17.85
CA SER A 228 -1.33 3.45 -17.56
C SER A 228 -2.26 4.36 -16.75
N MET A 229 -1.73 5.16 -15.82
CA MET A 229 -2.53 6.12 -15.05
C MET A 229 -2.96 7.33 -15.89
N LEU A 230 -2.16 7.74 -16.87
CA LEU A 230 -2.42 8.92 -17.69
C LEU A 230 -3.12 8.60 -19.02
N LEU A 231 -3.02 7.38 -19.56
CA LEU A 231 -3.63 6.98 -20.84
C LEU A 231 -5.15 7.12 -20.88
N PRO A 232 -5.92 6.67 -19.87
CA PRO A 232 -7.38 6.74 -19.90
C PRO A 232 -7.90 8.19 -20.03
N ALA A 233 -7.14 9.16 -19.50
CA ALA A 233 -7.46 10.58 -19.64
C ALA A 233 -7.16 11.12 -21.05
N LEU A 234 -6.22 10.51 -21.78
CA LEU A 234 -5.89 10.88 -23.16
C LEU A 234 -6.85 10.27 -24.20
N VAL A 235 -7.48 9.12 -23.91
CA VAL A 235 -8.42 8.44 -24.83
C VAL A 235 -9.69 9.28 -25.10
N GLY A 236 -10.01 10.27 -24.27
CA GLY A 236 -11.11 11.21 -24.51
C GLY A 236 -10.79 12.32 -25.53
N ILE A 237 -9.51 12.54 -25.87
CA ILE A 237 -9.04 13.64 -26.72
C ILE A 237 -8.49 13.04 -28.02
N THR A 238 -9.40 12.68 -28.93
CA THR A 238 -9.02 11.89 -30.12
C THR A 238 -8.92 12.71 -31.39
N THR A 239 -9.43 13.94 -31.41
CA THR A 239 -9.50 14.75 -32.62
C THR A 239 -8.84 16.12 -32.45
N ARG A 240 -8.31 16.68 -33.55
CA ARG A 240 -7.78 18.06 -33.57
C ARG A 240 -8.82 19.11 -33.13
N ARG A 241 -10.12 18.81 -33.31
CA ARG A 241 -11.20 19.69 -32.83
C ARG A 241 -11.30 19.69 -31.31
N ASP A 242 -11.07 18.56 -30.66
CA ASP A 242 -11.04 18.47 -29.19
C ASP A 242 -9.89 19.32 -28.64
N TRP A 243 -8.70 19.22 -29.25
CA TRP A 243 -7.54 20.05 -28.91
C TRP A 243 -7.78 21.55 -29.10
N ALA A 244 -8.41 21.96 -30.22
CA ALA A 244 -8.74 23.37 -30.45
C ALA A 244 -9.75 23.90 -29.42
N SER A 245 -10.72 23.09 -29.00
CA SER A 245 -11.68 23.50 -27.96
C SER A 245 -11.05 23.59 -26.57
N ILE A 246 -10.08 22.72 -26.26
CA ILE A 246 -9.25 22.83 -25.05
C ILE A 246 -8.46 24.13 -25.08
N ASP A 247 -7.76 24.41 -26.19
CA ASP A 247 -6.94 25.60 -26.34
C ASP A 247 -7.77 26.89 -26.23
N GLU A 248 -8.93 26.94 -26.89
CA GLU A 248 -9.86 28.06 -26.79
C GLU A 248 -10.36 28.24 -25.34
N ALA A 249 -10.74 27.17 -24.66
CA ALA A 249 -11.21 27.25 -23.28
C ALA A 249 -10.11 27.70 -22.32
N LEU A 250 -8.90 27.16 -22.45
CA LEU A 250 -7.75 27.49 -21.60
C LEU A 250 -7.10 28.84 -21.96
N SER A 251 -7.42 29.42 -23.12
CA SER A 251 -7.04 30.80 -23.44
C SER A 251 -7.74 31.83 -22.53
N LYS A 252 -8.89 31.46 -21.95
CA LYS A 252 -9.62 32.29 -20.98
C LYS A 252 -8.99 32.13 -19.59
N PRO A 253 -8.40 33.19 -19.01
CA PRO A 253 -7.66 33.08 -17.75
C PRO A 253 -8.48 32.49 -16.61
N THR A 254 -9.75 32.88 -16.49
CA THR A 254 -10.65 32.39 -15.44
C THR A 254 -10.89 30.89 -15.53
N ILE A 255 -11.16 30.35 -16.72
CA ILE A 255 -11.38 28.92 -16.93
C ILE A 255 -10.09 28.13 -16.68
N ARG A 256 -8.96 28.63 -17.19
CA ARG A 256 -7.66 28.00 -16.99
C ARG A 256 -7.31 27.93 -15.50
N ASP A 257 -7.41 29.05 -14.79
CA ASP A 257 -7.02 29.13 -13.38
C ASP A 257 -7.93 28.24 -12.53
N GLN A 258 -9.24 28.21 -12.82
CA GLN A 258 -10.19 27.30 -12.15
C GLN A 258 -9.89 25.82 -12.45
N ALA A 259 -9.57 25.46 -13.70
CA ALA A 259 -9.16 24.10 -14.05
C ALA A 259 -7.85 23.70 -13.35
N LEU A 260 -6.90 24.62 -13.22
CA LEU A 260 -5.66 24.42 -12.45
C LEU A 260 -5.93 24.25 -10.96
N VAL A 261 -6.89 24.97 -10.39
CA VAL A 261 -7.33 24.78 -9.00
C VAL A 261 -7.92 23.39 -8.80
N VAL A 262 -8.83 22.95 -9.68
CA VAL A 262 -9.41 21.59 -9.60
C VAL A 262 -8.34 20.52 -9.72
N PHE A 263 -7.43 20.66 -10.69
CA PHE A 263 -6.28 19.76 -10.86
C PHE A 263 -5.40 19.75 -9.61
N GLY A 264 -5.04 20.93 -9.10
CA GLY A 264 -4.17 21.10 -7.94
C GLY A 264 -4.78 20.55 -6.65
N LEU A 265 -6.08 20.71 -6.44
CA LEU A 265 -6.80 20.11 -5.31
C LEU A 265 -6.79 18.58 -5.40
N ALA A 266 -7.08 18.03 -6.59
CA ALA A 266 -7.13 16.60 -6.82
C ALA A 266 -5.75 15.93 -6.63
N ALA A 267 -4.68 16.59 -7.07
CA ALA A 267 -3.30 16.11 -6.85
C ALA A 267 -2.81 16.35 -5.42
N GLY A 268 -3.06 17.55 -4.89
CA GLY A 268 -2.42 18.06 -3.70
C GLY A 268 -3.02 17.54 -2.39
N ILE A 269 -4.33 17.29 -2.32
CA ILE A 269 -4.96 16.83 -1.08
C ILE A 269 -4.43 15.44 -0.64
N PRO A 270 -4.37 14.41 -1.50
CA PRO A 270 -3.76 13.11 -1.15
C PRO A 270 -2.32 13.24 -0.66
N LEU A 271 -1.50 14.00 -1.38
CA LEU A 271 -0.11 14.24 -1.03
C LEU A 271 0.03 14.97 0.30
N GLY A 272 -0.77 16.02 0.50
CA GLY A 272 -0.79 16.81 1.72
C GLY A 272 -1.21 15.98 2.93
N VAL A 273 -2.24 15.16 2.80
CA VAL A 273 -2.68 14.27 3.88
C VAL A 273 -1.60 13.25 4.24
N ARG A 274 -0.93 12.66 3.25
CA ARG A 274 0.20 11.75 3.52
C ARG A 274 1.36 12.48 4.21
N ALA A 275 1.80 13.61 3.65
CA ALA A 275 2.93 14.37 4.20
C ALA A 275 2.64 14.85 5.62
N LEU A 276 1.43 15.34 5.89
CA LEU A 276 1.00 15.72 7.24
C LEU A 276 0.90 14.51 8.17
N GLY A 277 0.39 13.38 7.70
CA GLY A 277 0.32 12.16 8.51
C GLY A 277 1.71 11.69 8.96
N ILE A 278 2.64 11.56 8.02
CA ILE A 278 4.04 11.19 8.30
C ILE A 278 4.70 12.24 9.22
N GLY A 279 4.51 13.53 8.93
CA GLY A 279 5.09 14.61 9.75
C GLY A 279 4.54 14.67 11.17
N LEU A 280 3.25 14.39 11.37
CA LEU A 280 2.62 14.36 12.70
C LEU A 280 3.07 13.12 13.49
N GLU A 281 3.20 11.97 12.83
CA GLU A 281 3.75 10.75 13.42
C GLU A 281 5.17 11.00 13.95
N ASP A 282 6.03 11.59 13.15
CA ASP A 282 7.42 11.90 13.52
C ASP A 282 7.51 12.98 14.62
N ALA A 283 6.66 14.02 14.53
CA ALA A 283 6.68 15.11 15.49
C ALA A 283 6.12 14.74 16.88
N ILE A 284 5.22 13.76 16.95
CA ILE A 284 4.49 13.41 18.18
C ILE A 284 4.46 11.88 18.38
N PRO A 285 5.61 11.26 18.68
CA PRO A 285 5.73 9.79 18.77
C PRO A 285 4.91 9.17 19.91
N LEU A 286 4.47 9.97 20.89
CA LEU A 286 3.61 9.53 21.99
C LEU A 286 2.15 9.26 21.56
N VAL A 287 1.75 9.73 20.39
CA VAL A 287 0.37 9.61 19.90
C VAL A 287 0.29 8.45 18.91
N THR A 288 -0.66 7.53 19.13
CA THR A 288 -0.86 6.41 18.22
C THR A 288 -1.22 6.92 16.82
N PRO A 289 -0.56 6.45 15.74
CA PRO A 289 -0.80 6.91 14.38
C PRO A 289 -2.26 6.84 13.90
N LYS A 290 -3.05 5.93 14.46
CA LYS A 290 -4.50 5.78 14.20
C LYS A 290 -5.30 7.06 14.52
N LEU A 291 -4.86 7.89 15.48
CA LEU A 291 -5.53 9.16 15.78
C LEU A 291 -5.35 10.17 14.64
N PHE A 292 -4.17 10.21 14.02
CA PHE A 292 -3.95 11.03 12.82
C PHE A 292 -4.78 10.53 11.64
N VAL A 293 -4.97 9.21 11.52
CA VAL A 293 -5.89 8.65 10.51
C VAL A 293 -7.32 9.16 10.73
N VAL A 294 -7.85 9.10 11.95
CA VAL A 294 -9.19 9.60 12.28
C VAL A 294 -9.34 11.08 11.95
N LEU A 295 -8.30 11.88 12.21
CA LEU A 295 -8.30 13.31 11.95
C LEU A 295 -8.21 13.65 10.45
N LEU A 296 -7.31 12.99 9.72
CA LEU A 296 -6.96 13.37 8.34
C LEU A 296 -7.79 12.64 7.28
N TYR A 297 -8.26 11.43 7.55
CA TYR A 297 -9.02 10.64 6.58
C TYR A 297 -10.32 11.34 6.10
N PRO A 298 -11.10 12.04 6.94
CA PRO A 298 -12.27 12.79 6.47
C PRO A 298 -11.95 13.84 5.39
N ILE A 299 -10.73 14.41 5.40
CA ILE A 299 -10.27 15.35 4.37
C ILE A 299 -10.17 14.63 3.01
N LEU A 300 -9.70 13.38 2.99
CA LEU A 300 -9.67 12.57 1.76
C LEU A 300 -11.05 12.05 1.38
N ALA A 301 -11.76 11.44 2.33
CA ALA A 301 -13.00 10.73 2.05
C ALA A 301 -14.12 11.67 1.60
N ILE A 302 -14.20 12.86 2.21
CA ILE A 302 -15.28 13.82 2.00
C ILE A 302 -14.74 15.15 1.48
N GLY A 303 -13.65 15.67 2.06
CA GLY A 303 -13.10 16.97 1.69
C GLY A 303 -12.68 17.06 0.23
N LEU A 304 -11.94 16.08 -0.26
CA LEU A 304 -11.48 16.00 -1.65
C LEU A 304 -12.64 15.98 -2.67
N PRO A 305 -13.61 15.05 -2.63
CA PRO A 305 -14.70 15.03 -3.60
C PRO A 305 -15.58 16.28 -3.52
N VAL A 306 -15.82 16.82 -2.31
CA VAL A 306 -16.62 18.05 -2.13
C VAL A 306 -15.89 19.27 -2.70
N ALA A 307 -14.60 19.45 -2.38
CA ALA A 307 -13.81 20.56 -2.88
C ALA A 307 -13.72 20.51 -4.42
N VAL A 308 -13.42 19.34 -4.98
CA VAL A 308 -13.35 19.17 -6.45
C VAL A 308 -14.70 19.47 -7.10
N ALA A 309 -15.81 18.92 -6.61
CA ALA A 309 -17.13 19.18 -7.18
C ALA A 309 -17.53 20.66 -7.07
N TRP A 310 -17.19 21.31 -5.96
CA TRP A 310 -17.47 22.74 -5.75
C TRP A 310 -16.69 23.62 -6.73
N TYR A 311 -15.38 23.45 -6.81
CA TYR A 311 -14.53 24.26 -7.69
C TYR A 311 -14.71 23.93 -9.17
N ALA A 312 -15.25 22.74 -9.50
CA ALA A 312 -15.59 22.35 -10.85
C ALA A 312 -16.96 22.86 -11.35
N ALA A 313 -17.79 23.45 -10.48
CA ALA A 313 -19.18 23.77 -10.80
C ALA A 313 -19.36 24.68 -12.04
N ASP A 314 -18.46 25.63 -12.25
CA ASP A 314 -18.52 26.55 -13.39
C ASP A 314 -17.68 26.09 -14.60
N LEU A 315 -16.97 24.97 -14.48
CA LEU A 315 -16.20 24.41 -15.58
C LEU A 315 -17.11 23.60 -16.49
N PRO A 316 -16.89 23.64 -17.81
CA PRO A 316 -17.59 22.73 -18.70
C PRO A 316 -17.19 21.29 -18.35
N ASN A 317 -18.17 20.37 -18.31
CA ASN A 317 -17.99 19.00 -17.82
C ASN A 317 -16.82 18.25 -18.50
N TRP A 318 -16.61 18.51 -19.80
CA TRP A 318 -15.55 17.90 -20.59
C TRP A 318 -14.15 18.35 -20.17
N LEU A 319 -14.01 19.50 -19.49
CA LEU A 319 -12.76 20.01 -18.94
C LEU A 319 -12.63 19.69 -17.43
N ALA A 320 -13.74 19.76 -16.69
CA ALA A 320 -13.79 19.44 -15.27
C ALA A 320 -13.34 18.01 -14.96
N ALA A 321 -13.90 17.03 -15.70
CA ALA A 321 -13.55 15.61 -15.53
C ALA A 321 -12.05 15.32 -15.72
N PRO A 322 -11.41 15.70 -16.84
CA PRO A 322 -9.99 15.44 -17.02
C PRO A 322 -9.13 16.27 -16.06
N ALA A 323 -9.49 17.50 -15.70
CA ALA A 323 -8.72 18.26 -14.70
C ALA A 323 -8.65 17.53 -13.35
N ALA A 324 -9.79 17.06 -12.84
CA ALA A 324 -9.84 16.29 -11.60
C ALA A 324 -9.19 14.91 -11.72
N GLY A 325 -9.49 14.19 -12.81
CA GLY A 325 -8.96 12.84 -13.03
C GLY A 325 -7.44 12.83 -13.21
N LEU A 326 -6.91 13.69 -14.07
CA LEU A 326 -5.46 13.83 -14.24
C LEU A 326 -4.79 14.32 -12.97
N GLY A 327 -5.40 15.27 -12.26
CA GLY A 327 -4.89 15.75 -10.96
C GLY A 327 -4.73 14.59 -9.98
N LEU A 328 -5.77 13.77 -9.79
CA LEU A 328 -5.69 12.64 -8.87
C LEU A 328 -4.69 11.56 -9.33
N ALA A 329 -4.65 11.25 -10.63
CA ALA A 329 -3.68 10.31 -11.19
C ALA A 329 -2.23 10.76 -10.98
N VAL A 330 -1.96 12.06 -11.16
CA VAL A 330 -0.65 12.67 -10.85
C VAL A 330 -0.39 12.63 -9.35
N GLY A 331 -1.39 12.91 -8.51
CA GLY A 331 -1.31 12.79 -7.06
C GLY A 331 -0.88 11.39 -6.62
N PHE A 332 -1.53 10.33 -7.13
CA PHE A 332 -1.14 8.94 -6.85
C PHE A 332 0.27 8.61 -7.35
N THR A 333 0.63 9.07 -8.55
CA THR A 333 1.96 8.86 -9.10
C THR A 333 3.04 9.47 -8.19
N LEU A 334 2.83 10.73 -7.79
CA LEU A 334 3.74 11.44 -6.89
C LEU A 334 3.76 10.81 -5.49
N GLU A 335 2.64 10.26 -5.03
CA GLU A 335 2.55 9.55 -3.75
C GLU A 335 3.44 8.30 -3.74
N PHE A 336 3.33 7.46 -4.77
CA PHE A 336 4.19 6.28 -4.91
C PHE A 336 5.66 6.66 -5.11
N ALA A 337 5.93 7.71 -5.88
CA ALA A 337 7.29 8.24 -6.05
C ALA A 337 7.88 8.74 -4.72
N MET A 338 7.09 9.46 -3.91
CA MET A 338 7.49 9.93 -2.57
C MET A 338 7.85 8.76 -1.64
N LEU A 339 7.16 7.64 -1.77
CA LEU A 339 7.42 6.43 -1.00
C LEU A 339 8.54 5.54 -1.57
N GLY A 340 9.01 5.82 -2.79
CA GLY A 340 9.96 4.97 -3.50
C GLY A 340 9.36 3.63 -3.96
N LEU A 341 8.05 3.56 -4.15
CA LEU A 341 7.32 2.31 -4.40
C LEU A 341 6.76 2.24 -5.83
N VAL A 342 6.54 1.00 -6.30
CA VAL A 342 5.74 0.71 -7.49
C VAL A 342 4.45 0.01 -7.03
N PRO A 343 3.26 0.53 -7.37
CA PRO A 343 2.02 -0.09 -6.94
C PRO A 343 1.84 -1.48 -7.56
N PRO A 344 1.38 -2.48 -6.79
CA PRO A 344 0.88 -3.74 -7.34
C PRO A 344 -0.32 -3.54 -8.27
N ASP A 345 -0.52 -4.43 -9.23
CA ASP A 345 -1.58 -4.31 -10.26
C ASP A 345 -3.00 -4.12 -9.68
N PRO A 346 -3.44 -4.81 -8.61
CA PRO A 346 -4.75 -4.57 -8.00
C PRO A 346 -4.89 -3.16 -7.42
N ILE A 347 -3.80 -2.62 -6.86
CA ILE A 347 -3.77 -1.24 -6.35
C ILE A 347 -3.90 -0.25 -7.50
N LEU A 348 -3.21 -0.50 -8.62
CA LEU A 348 -3.33 0.33 -9.81
C LEU A 348 -4.78 0.39 -10.33
N GLN A 349 -5.47 -0.76 -10.39
CA GLN A 349 -6.88 -0.83 -10.80
C GLN A 349 -7.78 -0.05 -9.85
N HIS A 350 -7.57 -0.18 -8.54
CA HIS A 350 -8.28 0.60 -7.53
C HIS A 350 -8.06 2.11 -7.72
N ARG A 351 -6.83 2.55 -7.97
CA ARG A 351 -6.52 3.96 -8.22
C ARG A 351 -7.17 4.51 -9.47
N LEU A 352 -7.22 3.72 -10.55
CA LEU A 352 -7.94 4.08 -11.77
C LEU A 352 -9.44 4.26 -11.53
N LEU A 353 -10.05 3.39 -10.70
CA LEU A 353 -11.45 3.52 -10.30
C LEU A 353 -11.69 4.82 -9.52
N MET A 354 -10.85 5.13 -8.53
CA MET A 354 -10.96 6.37 -7.74
C MET A 354 -10.81 7.62 -8.61
N THR A 355 -9.86 7.59 -9.55
CA THR A 355 -9.66 8.66 -10.54
C THR A 355 -10.88 8.87 -11.43
N ALA A 356 -11.47 7.79 -11.96
CA ALA A 356 -12.68 7.88 -12.76
C ALA A 356 -13.88 8.41 -11.95
N ALA A 357 -14.03 7.98 -10.70
CA ALA A 357 -15.08 8.45 -9.80
C ALA A 357 -14.99 9.95 -9.51
N LEU A 358 -13.78 10.44 -9.20
CA LEU A 358 -13.56 11.87 -8.96
C LEU A 358 -13.76 12.71 -10.23
N GLY A 359 -13.33 12.21 -11.39
CA GLY A 359 -13.59 12.85 -12.68
C GLY A 359 -15.10 12.95 -12.98
N ALA A 360 -15.87 11.90 -12.70
CA ALA A 360 -17.33 11.91 -12.84
C ALA A 360 -17.98 12.93 -11.89
N LEU A 361 -17.55 13.00 -10.63
CA LEU A 361 -18.02 14.02 -9.68
C LEU A 361 -17.74 15.44 -10.18
N ALA A 362 -16.54 15.70 -10.69
CA ALA A 362 -16.17 16.99 -11.26
C ALA A 362 -17.02 17.34 -12.49
N ALA A 363 -17.26 16.39 -13.40
CA ALA A 363 -18.17 16.59 -14.53
C ALA A 363 -19.62 16.86 -14.12
N GLY A 364 -20.03 16.44 -12.93
CA GLY A 364 -21.35 16.75 -12.39
C GLY A 364 -21.46 18.15 -11.78
N GLY A 365 -20.33 18.84 -11.53
CA GLY A 365 -20.29 20.22 -11.04
C GLY A 365 -21.03 20.44 -9.72
N GLY A 366 -21.22 19.40 -8.91
CA GLY A 366 -22.01 19.47 -7.68
C GLY A 366 -23.53 19.49 -7.86
N ASP A 367 -24.05 19.40 -9.10
CA ASP A 367 -25.48 19.20 -9.32
C ASP A 367 -25.89 17.81 -8.82
N ARG A 368 -26.66 17.78 -7.73
CA ARG A 368 -27.12 16.55 -7.06
C ARG A 368 -28.06 15.72 -7.94
N ARG A 369 -28.64 16.31 -8.99
CA ARG A 369 -29.53 15.61 -9.93
C ARG A 369 -28.77 15.05 -11.13
N SER A 370 -27.52 15.45 -11.32
CA SER A 370 -26.68 14.94 -12.39
C SER A 370 -26.36 13.46 -12.18
N LEU A 371 -26.58 12.65 -13.23
CA LEU A 371 -26.18 11.25 -13.24
C LEU A 371 -24.68 11.08 -12.93
N PHE A 372 -23.84 12.03 -13.39
CA PHE A 372 -22.41 12.00 -13.13
C PHE A 372 -22.08 12.21 -11.65
N THR A 373 -22.76 13.14 -10.97
CA THR A 373 -22.59 13.34 -9.52
C THR A 373 -23.00 12.10 -8.74
N LEU A 374 -24.17 11.53 -9.07
CA LEU A 374 -24.69 10.35 -8.38
C LEU A 374 -23.82 9.11 -8.61
N ALA A 375 -23.46 8.82 -9.86
CA ALA A 375 -22.62 7.68 -10.20
C ALA A 375 -21.19 7.85 -9.64
N GLY A 376 -20.61 9.05 -9.77
CA GLY A 376 -19.29 9.36 -9.22
C GLY A 376 -19.26 9.22 -7.70
N ALA A 377 -20.27 9.72 -6.99
CA ALA A 377 -20.38 9.56 -5.54
C ALA A 377 -20.54 8.09 -5.14
N ALA A 378 -21.39 7.33 -5.83
CA ALA A 378 -21.60 5.91 -5.55
C ALA A 378 -20.31 5.11 -5.74
N VAL A 379 -19.59 5.32 -6.86
CA VAL A 379 -18.31 4.64 -7.13
C VAL A 379 -17.22 5.09 -6.16
N TRP A 380 -17.17 6.37 -5.79
CA TRP A 380 -16.23 6.88 -4.80
C TRP A 380 -16.43 6.22 -3.43
N VAL A 381 -17.67 6.21 -2.94
CA VAL A 381 -18.02 5.55 -1.67
C VAL A 381 -17.74 4.06 -1.74
N TRP A 382 -18.13 3.39 -2.83
CA TRP A 382 -17.82 1.98 -3.04
C TRP A 382 -16.31 1.72 -3.01
N GLY A 383 -15.52 2.53 -3.71
CA GLY A 383 -14.07 2.39 -3.76
C GLY A 383 -13.38 2.59 -2.41
N LEU A 384 -13.96 3.37 -1.50
CA LEU A 384 -13.47 3.53 -0.13
C LEU A 384 -13.95 2.41 0.81
N VAL A 385 -15.17 1.94 0.64
CA VAL A 385 -15.82 0.99 1.56
C VAL A 385 -15.49 -0.47 1.21
N ALA A 386 -15.47 -0.83 -0.07
CA ALA A 386 -15.20 -2.19 -0.54
C ALA A 386 -13.89 -2.78 0.02
N PRO A 387 -12.75 -2.04 0.04
CA PRO A 387 -11.49 -2.55 0.60
C PRO A 387 -11.56 -2.93 2.09
N LEU A 388 -12.48 -2.32 2.86
CA LEU A 388 -12.66 -2.61 4.29
C LEU A 388 -13.21 -4.02 4.53
N PHE A 389 -13.91 -4.58 3.54
CA PHE A 389 -14.46 -5.94 3.56
C PHE A 389 -13.60 -6.92 2.75
N GLY A 390 -12.41 -6.49 2.33
CA GLY A 390 -11.53 -7.28 1.47
C GLY A 390 -12.02 -7.40 0.03
N PHE A 391 -12.97 -6.58 -0.41
CA PHE A 391 -13.25 -6.45 -1.83
C PHE A 391 -12.22 -5.45 -2.41
N ILE A 392 -11.44 -5.88 -3.40
CA ILE A 392 -10.35 -5.11 -4.06
C ILE A 392 -9.00 -5.12 -3.30
#